data_AF-A0A3P2A5N6-F1
#
_entry.id   AF-A0A3P2A5N6-F1
#
_cell.length_a   1.000
_cell.length_b   1.000
_cell.length_c   1.000
_cell.angle_alpha   90.00
_cell.angle_beta   90.00
_cell.angle_gamma   90.00
#
_symmetry.space_group_name_H-M   'P 1'
#
loop_
_entity.id
_entity.type
_entity.pdbx_description
1 polymer ?
#
loop_
_entity_poly.entity_id
_entity_poly.type
_entity_poly.pdbx_seq_one_letter_code
_entity_poly.pdbx_strand_id
1 'polypeptide(L)'
;MNDLSKWIDSPLSILEEEPSNYYLILDLIEIIENKADKNILLDYLINKLINKQNHLDVIGYSFYLKSLLNNDSNQLNNCIYFLTTFNQNNYNIFTISIVAYAYYKLELFQDCLNELEKIPKKAFEQHEYNQIWRDLYNQELKICCLIKLKQNDKIEECFLEYLISISGVNEIDIPIPKSLIEIIIGTQA
;
A
#
# COMPACT_ATOMS: atom_id res chain seq x y z
N MET A 1 42.72 0.45 12.14
CA MET A 1 42.07 0.27 10.84
C MET A 1 41.01 -0.79 11.03
N ASN A 2 39.74 -0.38 11.05
CA ASN A 2 38.63 -1.31 11.22
C ASN A 2 38.44 -2.08 9.91
N ASP A 3 38.43 -3.39 10.04
CA ASP A 3 38.35 -4.35 8.95
C ASP A 3 36.96 -4.26 8.30
N LEU A 4 36.89 -3.61 7.13
CA LEU A 4 35.67 -3.44 6.34
C LEU A 4 35.03 -4.78 5.93
N SER A 5 35.77 -5.89 5.99
CA SER A 5 35.23 -7.24 5.76
C SER A 5 34.15 -7.64 6.78
N LYS A 6 34.23 -7.17 8.04
CA LYS A 6 33.18 -7.42 9.04
C LYS A 6 31.87 -6.67 8.77
N TRP A 7 31.92 -5.57 8.02
CA TRP A 7 30.72 -4.80 7.63
C TRP A 7 29.93 -5.52 6.53
N ILE A 8 30.63 -6.28 5.69
CA ILE A 8 30.04 -7.04 4.58
C ILE A 8 29.39 -8.33 5.10
N ASP A 9 29.93 -8.93 6.17
CA ASP A 9 29.47 -10.23 6.68
C ASP A 9 28.29 -10.17 7.67
N SER A 10 27.85 -8.99 8.15
CA SER A 10 26.66 -8.95 9.03
C SER A 10 25.87 -7.63 9.09
N PRO A 11 25.35 -7.08 7.97
CA PRO A 11 24.34 -6.02 8.02
C PRO A 11 23.09 -6.44 8.81
N LEU A 12 22.78 -7.75 8.82
CA LEU A 12 21.58 -8.29 9.46
C LEU A 12 21.64 -8.23 10.99
N SER A 13 22.80 -8.38 11.65
CA SER A 13 22.88 -8.33 13.12
C SER A 13 22.63 -6.93 13.68
N ILE A 14 23.04 -5.89 12.95
CA ILE A 14 22.76 -4.49 13.32
C ILE A 14 21.26 -4.20 13.19
N LEU A 15 20.58 -4.80 12.20
CA LEU A 15 19.14 -4.69 12.02
C LEU A 15 18.31 -5.42 13.09
N GLU A 16 18.94 -6.26 13.92
CA GLU A 16 18.25 -7.06 14.94
C GLU A 16 17.99 -6.32 16.25
N GLU A 17 18.70 -5.23 16.53
CA GLU A 17 18.74 -4.63 17.87
C GLU A 17 17.72 -3.48 18.09
N GLU A 18 17.20 -2.84 17.02
CA GLU A 18 16.21 -1.76 17.14
C GLU A 18 14.99 -1.91 16.22
N PRO A 19 13.76 -1.61 16.68
CA PRO A 19 12.55 -1.66 15.85
C PRO A 19 12.53 -0.62 14.71
N SER A 20 13.32 0.45 14.81
CA SER A 20 13.61 1.43 13.74
C SER A 20 14.22 0.77 12.50
N ASN A 21 14.91 -0.36 12.67
CA ASN A 21 15.58 -1.06 11.59
C ASN A 21 14.63 -1.80 10.64
N TYR A 22 13.43 -2.19 11.09
CA TYR A 22 12.50 -2.91 10.21
C TYR A 22 11.90 -2.02 9.12
N TYR A 23 11.61 -0.75 9.46
CA TYR A 23 11.15 0.23 8.49
C TYR A 23 12.24 0.58 7.47
N LEU A 24 13.48 0.68 7.91
CA LEU A 24 14.61 0.88 7.00
C LEU A 24 14.82 -0.29 6.03
N ILE A 25 14.54 -1.53 6.46
CA ILE A 25 14.54 -2.69 5.54
C ILE A 25 13.40 -2.56 4.51
N LEU A 26 12.21 -2.10 4.92
CA LEU A 26 11.10 -1.87 3.98
C LEU A 26 11.46 -0.80 2.94
N ASP A 27 12.03 0.33 3.37
CA ASP A 27 12.51 1.38 2.46
C ASP A 27 13.55 0.83 1.47
N LEU A 28 14.48 0.01 1.98
CA LEU A 28 15.50 -0.63 1.15
C LEU A 28 14.87 -1.59 0.11
N ILE A 29 13.85 -2.38 0.51
CA ILE A 29 13.14 -3.29 -0.40
C ILE A 29 12.48 -2.53 -1.55
N GLU A 30 11.92 -1.35 -1.28
CA GLU A 30 11.29 -0.54 -2.33
C GLU A 30 12.32 -0.05 -3.37
N ILE A 31 13.52 0.34 -2.93
CA ILE A 31 14.56 0.93 -3.79
C ILE A 31 15.38 -0.12 -4.54
N ILE A 32 15.59 -1.31 -3.97
CA ILE A 32 16.31 -2.39 -4.66
C ILE A 32 15.58 -2.74 -5.95
N GLU A 33 16.29 -2.99 -7.06
CA GLU A 33 15.65 -3.43 -8.31
C GLU A 33 15.54 -4.96 -8.41
N ASN A 34 16.48 -5.68 -7.81
CA ASN A 34 16.57 -7.14 -7.92
C ASN A 34 15.43 -7.85 -7.18
N LYS A 35 14.60 -8.58 -7.94
CA LYS A 35 13.45 -9.34 -7.42
C LYS A 35 13.83 -10.47 -6.45
N ALA A 36 14.96 -11.16 -6.65
CA ALA A 36 15.39 -12.23 -5.76
C ALA A 36 15.79 -11.66 -4.39
N ASP A 37 16.55 -10.57 -4.38
CA ASP A 37 16.98 -9.90 -3.16
C ASP A 37 15.79 -9.35 -2.36
N LYS A 38 14.80 -8.73 -3.05
CA LYS A 38 13.55 -8.30 -2.41
C LYS A 38 12.84 -9.47 -1.72
N ASN A 39 12.71 -10.62 -2.38
CA ASN A 39 12.05 -11.79 -1.79
C ASN A 39 12.78 -12.29 -0.54
N ILE A 40 14.12 -12.34 -0.56
CA ILE A 40 14.93 -12.76 0.61
C ILE A 40 14.68 -11.83 1.80
N LEU A 41 14.69 -10.51 1.57
CA LEU A 41 14.47 -9.51 2.62
C LEU A 41 13.03 -9.56 3.18
N LEU A 42 12.04 -9.73 2.31
CA LEU A 42 10.63 -9.90 2.71
C LEU A 42 10.44 -11.18 3.54
N ASP A 43 11.03 -12.29 3.13
CA ASP A 43 10.99 -13.55 3.88
C ASP A 43 11.68 -13.42 5.23
N TYR A 44 12.82 -12.72 5.29
CA TYR A 44 13.51 -12.43 6.54
C TYR A 44 12.61 -11.63 7.49
N LEU A 45 12.02 -10.52 7.03
CA LEU A 45 11.12 -9.69 7.84
C LEU A 45 9.92 -10.48 8.36
N ILE A 46 9.21 -11.18 7.47
CA ILE A 46 8.03 -11.97 7.83
C ILE A 46 8.40 -13.02 8.89
N ASN A 47 9.43 -13.83 8.63
CA ASN A 47 9.81 -14.91 9.55
C ASN A 47 10.29 -14.40 10.90
N LYS A 48 10.99 -13.25 10.94
CA LYS A 48 11.47 -12.64 12.17
C LYS A 48 10.33 -12.07 13.02
N LEU A 49 9.28 -11.56 12.37
CA LEU A 49 8.23 -10.78 13.03
C LEU A 49 6.92 -11.53 13.23
N ILE A 50 6.63 -12.63 12.52
CA ILE A 50 5.31 -13.28 12.52
C ILE A 50 4.80 -13.68 13.91
N ASN A 51 5.70 -13.94 14.85
CA ASN A 51 5.37 -14.29 16.24
C ASN A 51 5.36 -13.08 17.20
N LYS A 52 5.59 -11.86 16.71
CA LYS A 52 5.63 -10.61 17.48
C LYS A 52 4.35 -9.80 17.23
N GLN A 53 3.54 -9.64 18.27
CA GLN A 53 2.27 -8.90 18.17
C GLN A 53 2.44 -7.38 18.02
N ASN A 54 3.64 -6.84 18.24
CA ASN A 54 3.86 -5.39 18.27
C ASN A 54 4.22 -4.79 16.89
N HIS A 55 4.30 -5.59 15.83
CA HIS A 55 4.76 -5.17 14.50
C HIS A 55 3.83 -5.65 13.37
N LEU A 56 2.53 -5.72 13.65
CA LEU A 56 1.53 -6.22 12.70
C LEU A 56 1.46 -5.38 11.42
N ASP A 57 1.70 -4.08 11.53
CA ASP A 57 1.83 -3.16 10.40
C ASP A 57 2.98 -3.52 9.46
N VAL A 58 4.18 -3.73 10.01
CA VAL A 58 5.38 -4.14 9.25
C VAL A 58 5.17 -5.51 8.61
N ILE A 59 4.58 -6.46 9.34
CA ILE A 59 4.29 -7.81 8.82
C ILE A 59 3.30 -7.72 7.66
N GLY A 60 2.18 -7.00 7.87
CA GLY A 60 1.15 -6.83 6.86
C GLY A 60 1.67 -6.14 5.60
N TYR A 61 2.50 -5.10 5.77
CA TYR A 61 3.13 -4.42 4.65
C TYR A 61 4.14 -5.29 3.90
N SER A 62 4.90 -6.12 4.61
CA SER A 62 5.79 -7.11 3.98
C SER A 62 5.01 -8.11 3.11
N PHE A 63 3.87 -8.60 3.60
CA PHE A 63 2.98 -9.45 2.81
C PHE A 63 2.41 -8.73 1.58
N TYR A 64 2.04 -7.45 1.73
CA TYR A 64 1.59 -6.63 0.62
C TYR A 64 2.65 -6.51 -0.49
N LEU A 65 3.87 -6.08 -0.14
CA LEU A 65 4.98 -5.96 -1.09
C LEU A 65 5.30 -7.30 -1.76
N LYS A 66 5.29 -8.39 -0.98
CA LYS A 66 5.52 -9.74 -1.49
C LYS A 66 4.42 -10.17 -2.48
N SER A 67 3.17 -9.79 -2.23
CA SER A 67 2.08 -10.03 -3.17
C SER A 67 2.32 -9.30 -4.49
N LEU A 68 2.64 -8.01 -4.45
CA LEU A 68 2.88 -7.22 -5.67
C LEU A 68 4.05 -7.78 -6.49
N LEU A 69 5.10 -8.22 -5.81
CA LEU A 69 6.29 -8.76 -6.46
C LEU A 69 6.03 -10.09 -7.19
N ASN A 70 5.12 -10.91 -6.65
CA ASN A 70 4.90 -12.28 -7.09
C ASN A 70 3.52 -12.54 -7.69
N ASN A 71 2.63 -11.54 -7.72
CA ASN A 71 1.21 -11.68 -8.05
C ASN A 71 0.52 -12.80 -7.26
N ASP A 72 0.77 -12.87 -5.96
CA ASP A 72 0.24 -13.92 -5.08
C ASP A 72 -0.90 -13.39 -4.20
N SER A 73 -2.12 -13.86 -4.48
CA SER A 73 -3.34 -13.47 -3.75
C SER A 73 -3.37 -14.00 -2.31
N ASN A 74 -2.67 -15.09 -1.99
CA ASN A 74 -2.58 -15.57 -0.61
C ASN A 74 -1.83 -14.58 0.27
N GLN A 75 -0.82 -13.90 -0.27
CA GLN A 75 -0.13 -12.84 0.48
C GLN A 75 -1.03 -11.62 0.70
N LEU A 76 -1.98 -11.32 -0.21
CA LEU A 76 -2.97 -10.25 0.04
C LEU A 76 -3.89 -10.61 1.21
N ASN A 77 -4.34 -11.87 1.30
CA ASN A 77 -5.14 -12.32 2.43
C ASN A 77 -4.38 -12.16 3.77
N ASN A 78 -3.09 -12.53 3.79
CA ASN A 78 -2.24 -12.31 4.96
C ASN A 78 -2.08 -10.82 5.28
N CYS A 79 -1.80 -9.99 4.27
CA CYS A 79 -1.74 -8.53 4.43
C CYS A 79 -3.01 -7.98 5.08
N ILE A 80 -4.18 -8.33 4.55
CA ILE A 80 -5.48 -7.89 5.07
C ILE A 80 -5.62 -8.32 6.54
N TYR A 81 -5.34 -9.58 6.87
CA TYR A 81 -5.44 -10.08 8.25
C TYR A 81 -4.57 -9.26 9.23
N PHE A 82 -3.30 -9.07 8.91
CA PHE A 82 -2.37 -8.36 9.81
C PHE A 82 -2.71 -6.87 9.94
N LEU A 83 -2.99 -6.18 8.83
CA LEU A 83 -3.26 -4.75 8.84
C LEU A 83 -4.64 -4.40 9.44
N THR A 84 -5.66 -5.23 9.20
CA THR A 84 -6.96 -5.03 9.87
C THR A 84 -6.86 -5.26 11.38
N THR A 85 -6.10 -6.26 11.82
CA THR A 85 -5.82 -6.50 13.25
C THR A 85 -5.05 -5.35 13.88
N PHE A 86 -4.04 -4.80 13.19
CA PHE A 86 -3.34 -3.60 13.62
C PHE A 86 -4.31 -2.42 13.82
N ASN A 87 -5.21 -2.23 12.85
CA ASN A 87 -6.15 -1.12 12.83
C ASN A 87 -7.26 -1.18 13.89
N GLN A 88 -7.55 -2.36 14.46
CA GLN A 88 -8.49 -2.47 15.58
C GLN A 88 -8.02 -1.70 16.82
N ASN A 89 -6.70 -1.57 16.99
CA ASN A 89 -6.09 -0.90 18.15
C ASN A 89 -5.38 0.41 17.77
N ASN A 90 -5.07 0.63 16.49
CA ASN A 90 -4.31 1.78 16.01
C ASN A 90 -4.95 2.34 14.74
N TYR A 91 -5.65 3.46 14.82
CA TYR A 91 -6.17 4.08 13.60
C TYR A 91 -5.01 4.65 12.76
N ASN A 92 -4.77 4.06 11.58
CA ASN A 92 -3.72 4.49 10.67
C ASN A 92 -4.24 4.55 9.23
N ILE A 93 -4.21 5.74 8.62
CA ILE A 93 -4.75 5.97 7.27
C ILE A 93 -3.97 5.25 6.17
N PHE A 94 -2.67 5.00 6.36
CA PHE A 94 -1.82 4.33 5.38
C PHE A 94 -2.17 2.84 5.29
N THR A 95 -2.31 2.18 6.44
CA THR A 95 -2.68 0.76 6.50
C THR A 95 -4.10 0.54 5.96
N ILE A 96 -5.04 1.45 6.25
CA ILE A 96 -6.40 1.41 5.67
C ILE A 96 -6.34 1.49 4.15
N SER A 97 -5.56 2.42 3.58
CA SER A 97 -5.39 2.56 2.13
C SER A 97 -4.77 1.30 1.49
N ILE A 98 -3.79 0.67 2.16
CA ILE A 98 -3.20 -0.61 1.69
C ILE A 98 -4.24 -1.73 1.71
N VAL A 99 -5.03 -1.85 2.78
CA VAL A 99 -6.08 -2.88 2.89
C VAL A 99 -7.15 -2.68 1.81
N ALA A 100 -7.59 -1.43 1.58
CA ALA A 100 -8.53 -1.12 0.51
C ALA A 100 -8.02 -1.58 -0.85
N TYR A 101 -6.76 -1.28 -1.17
CA TYR A 101 -6.15 -1.71 -2.43
C TYR A 101 -5.98 -3.24 -2.50
N ALA A 102 -5.66 -3.91 -1.39
CA ALA A 102 -5.62 -5.37 -1.34
C ALA A 102 -7.01 -5.98 -1.64
N TYR A 103 -8.09 -5.43 -1.09
CA TYR A 103 -9.45 -5.83 -1.44
C TYR A 103 -9.76 -5.61 -2.92
N TYR A 104 -9.37 -4.47 -3.48
CA TYR A 104 -9.52 -4.20 -4.91
C TYR A 104 -8.80 -5.26 -5.77
N LYS A 105 -7.57 -5.62 -5.43
CA LYS A 105 -6.77 -6.64 -6.13
C LYS A 105 -7.37 -8.06 -6.02
N LEU A 106 -8.14 -8.33 -4.98
CA LEU A 106 -8.89 -9.57 -4.80
C LEU A 106 -10.31 -9.51 -5.39
N GLU A 107 -10.65 -8.44 -6.12
CA GLU A 107 -11.98 -8.20 -6.70
C GLU A 107 -13.11 -8.09 -5.65
N LEU A 108 -12.76 -7.82 -4.40
CA LEU A 108 -13.68 -7.58 -3.29
C LEU A 108 -14.07 -6.09 -3.26
N PHE A 109 -14.75 -5.65 -4.32
CA PHE A 109 -14.98 -4.23 -4.59
C PHE A 109 -15.81 -3.52 -3.51
N GLN A 110 -16.79 -4.20 -2.92
CA GLN A 110 -17.59 -3.60 -1.85
C GLN A 110 -16.78 -3.42 -0.56
N ASP A 111 -15.92 -4.38 -0.22
CA ASP A 111 -15.02 -4.27 0.94
C ASP A 111 -13.97 -3.17 0.73
N CYS A 112 -13.45 -3.04 -0.49
CA CYS A 112 -12.60 -1.91 -0.87
C CYS A 112 -13.31 -0.57 -0.62
N LEU A 113 -14.56 -0.39 -1.08
CA LEU A 113 -15.32 0.83 -0.81
C LEU A 113 -15.50 1.10 0.69
N ASN A 114 -15.87 0.07 1.45
CA ASN A 114 -16.08 0.18 2.88
C ASN A 114 -14.79 0.61 3.62
N GLU A 115 -13.61 0.16 3.19
CA GLU A 115 -12.33 0.63 3.75
C GLU A 115 -12.01 2.07 3.34
N LEU A 116 -12.21 2.43 2.06
CA LEU A 116 -11.96 3.79 1.58
C LEU A 116 -12.84 4.83 2.30
N GLU A 117 -14.08 4.48 2.66
CA GLU A 117 -14.99 5.35 3.42
C GLU A 117 -14.48 5.67 4.83
N LYS A 118 -13.52 4.90 5.37
CA LYS A 118 -12.89 5.18 6.68
C LYS A 118 -11.80 6.23 6.60
N ILE A 119 -11.33 6.60 5.41
CA ILE A 119 -10.29 7.60 5.19
C ILE A 119 -10.96 8.99 5.07
N PRO A 120 -10.62 9.96 5.94
CA PRO A 120 -11.15 11.32 5.85
C PRO A 120 -10.81 11.94 4.50
N LYS A 121 -11.68 12.84 4.01
CA LYS A 121 -11.38 13.61 2.79
C LYS A 121 -10.09 14.41 3.00
N LYS A 122 -9.19 14.38 2.01
CA LYS A 122 -7.91 15.11 2.01
C LYS A 122 -6.97 14.69 3.15
N ALA A 123 -7.07 13.45 3.62
CA ALA A 123 -6.28 12.97 4.76
C ALA A 123 -4.77 13.01 4.47
N PHE A 124 -4.36 12.74 3.23
CA PHE A 124 -2.94 12.70 2.85
C PHE A 124 -2.40 14.08 2.45
N GLU A 125 -3.22 14.95 1.85
CA GLU A 125 -2.93 16.38 1.64
C GLU A 125 -2.66 17.10 2.97
N GLN A 126 -3.44 16.79 4.01
CA GLN A 126 -3.28 17.38 5.35
C GLN A 126 -2.17 16.72 6.18
N HIS A 127 -1.55 15.66 5.68
CA HIS A 127 -0.44 14.98 6.35
C HIS A 127 0.85 15.81 6.27
N GLU A 128 1.79 15.59 7.19
CA GLU A 128 3.08 16.29 7.29
C GLU A 128 3.86 16.39 5.96
N TYR A 129 3.71 15.39 5.10
CA TYR A 129 4.44 15.27 3.83
C TYR A 129 3.63 15.66 2.60
N ASN A 130 2.42 16.21 2.78
CA ASN A 130 1.50 16.65 1.72
C ASN A 130 1.42 15.65 0.54
N GLN A 131 0.90 14.45 0.81
CA GLN A 131 0.87 13.35 -0.15
C GLN A 131 -0.46 13.31 -0.93
N ILE A 132 -0.84 14.43 -1.54
CA ILE A 132 -2.11 14.60 -2.26
C ILE A 132 -2.38 13.49 -3.30
N TRP A 133 -1.33 12.94 -3.91
CA TRP A 133 -1.43 11.83 -4.85
C TRP A 133 -2.10 10.59 -4.27
N ARG A 134 -2.00 10.33 -2.95
CA ARG A 134 -2.68 9.21 -2.30
C ARG A 134 -4.19 9.45 -2.18
N ASP A 135 -4.59 10.69 -1.92
CA ASP A 135 -6.02 11.06 -1.91
C ASP A 135 -6.61 10.87 -3.32
N LEU A 136 -5.89 11.30 -4.36
CA LEU A 136 -6.28 11.08 -5.75
C LEU A 136 -6.39 9.58 -6.08
N TYR A 137 -5.40 8.79 -5.70
CA TYR A 137 -5.40 7.35 -5.94
C TYR A 137 -6.55 6.61 -5.24
N ASN A 138 -6.85 6.99 -3.99
CA ASN A 138 -7.99 6.44 -3.26
C ASN A 138 -9.32 6.80 -3.92
N GLN A 139 -9.47 8.02 -4.44
CA GLN A 139 -10.66 8.42 -5.17
C GLN A 139 -10.78 7.68 -6.52
N GLU A 140 -9.67 7.46 -7.22
CA GLU A 140 -9.60 6.66 -8.44
C GLU A 140 -10.09 5.22 -8.18
N LEU A 141 -9.56 4.59 -7.12
CA LEU A 141 -9.98 3.26 -6.65
C LEU A 141 -11.48 3.22 -6.35
N LYS A 142 -12.01 4.25 -5.67
CA LYS A 142 -13.44 4.37 -5.36
C LYS A 142 -14.28 4.36 -6.65
N ILE A 143 -13.91 5.18 -7.63
CA ILE A 143 -14.58 5.23 -8.94
C ILE A 143 -14.52 3.85 -9.62
N CYS A 144 -13.35 3.21 -9.62
CA CYS A 144 -13.17 1.89 -10.22
C CYS A 144 -14.08 0.83 -9.58
N CYS A 145 -14.17 0.80 -8.25
CA CYS A 145 -15.10 -0.08 -7.54
C CYS A 145 -16.56 0.20 -7.89
N LEU A 146 -16.99 1.46 -7.93
CA LEU A 146 -18.36 1.83 -8.28
C LEU A 146 -18.73 1.37 -9.70
N ILE A 147 -17.82 1.51 -10.67
CA ILE A 147 -18.00 0.99 -12.04
C ILE A 147 -18.14 -0.53 -12.02
N LYS A 148 -17.23 -1.24 -11.34
CA LYS A 148 -17.25 -2.71 -11.27
C LYS A 148 -18.52 -3.26 -10.58
N LEU A 149 -19.02 -2.54 -9.59
CA LEU A 149 -20.27 -2.84 -8.88
C LEU A 149 -21.54 -2.35 -9.60
N LYS A 150 -21.39 -1.62 -10.72
CA LYS A 150 -22.49 -1.00 -11.48
C LYS A 150 -23.35 -0.04 -10.65
N GLN A 151 -22.75 0.64 -9.68
CA GLN A 151 -23.40 1.63 -8.81
C GLN A 151 -23.38 3.03 -9.45
N ASN A 152 -24.03 3.17 -10.60
CA ASN A 152 -23.89 4.33 -11.48
C ASN A 152 -24.27 5.66 -10.83
N ASP A 153 -25.27 5.67 -9.95
CA ASP A 153 -25.80 6.88 -9.31
C ASP A 153 -24.74 7.63 -8.46
N LYS A 154 -23.70 6.92 -8.01
CA LYS A 154 -22.61 7.49 -7.20
C LYS A 154 -21.38 7.86 -8.02
N ILE A 155 -21.30 7.44 -9.28
CA ILE A 155 -20.11 7.60 -10.11
C ILE A 155 -19.91 9.08 -10.47
N GLU A 156 -20.98 9.77 -10.90
CA GLU A 156 -20.88 11.15 -11.40
C GLU A 156 -20.29 12.10 -10.34
N GLU A 157 -20.80 12.05 -9.12
CA GLU A 157 -20.29 12.85 -8.00
C GLU A 157 -18.82 12.53 -7.71
N CYS A 158 -18.48 11.25 -7.57
CA CYS A 158 -17.10 10.85 -7.28
C CYS A 158 -16.13 11.25 -8.40
N PHE A 159 -16.56 11.15 -9.66
CA PHE A 159 -15.77 11.52 -10.83
C PHE A 159 -15.56 13.03 -10.91
N LEU A 160 -16.60 13.82 -10.63
CA LEU A 160 -16.49 15.28 -10.57
C LEU A 160 -15.52 15.73 -9.47
N GLU A 161 -15.63 15.16 -8.27
CA GLU A 161 -14.70 15.42 -7.17
C GLU A 161 -13.24 15.11 -7.57
N TYR A 162 -13.04 14.00 -8.29
CA TYR A 162 -11.73 13.59 -8.77
C TYR A 162 -11.14 14.58 -9.79
N LEU A 163 -11.93 15.01 -10.78
CA LEU A 163 -11.50 15.98 -11.78
C LEU A 163 -11.14 17.32 -11.16
N ILE A 164 -11.95 17.81 -10.21
CA ILE A 164 -11.67 19.04 -9.46
C ILE A 164 -10.34 18.90 -8.72
N SER A 165 -10.13 17.77 -8.05
CA SER A 165 -8.91 17.54 -7.27
C SER A 165 -7.67 17.53 -8.15
N ILE A 166 -7.69 16.81 -9.29
CA ILE A 166 -6.55 16.77 -10.23
C ILE A 166 -6.25 18.16 -10.81
N SER A 167 -7.29 18.94 -11.13
CA SER A 167 -7.11 20.27 -11.75
C SER A 167 -6.32 21.25 -10.88
N GLY A 168 -6.26 21.02 -9.56
CA GLY A 168 -5.51 21.82 -8.60
C GLY A 168 -4.10 21.30 -8.27
N VAL A 169 -3.65 20.19 -8.85
CA VAL A 169 -2.36 19.56 -8.52
C VAL A 169 -1.35 19.79 -9.65
N ASN A 170 -0.09 20.05 -9.31
CA ASN A 170 0.97 20.16 -10.31
C ASN A 170 1.30 18.78 -10.89
N GLU A 171 1.58 18.70 -12.20
CA GLU A 171 1.91 17.43 -12.89
C GLU A 171 3.06 16.64 -12.26
N ILE A 172 4.01 17.32 -11.60
CA ILE A 172 5.17 16.70 -10.95
C ILE A 172 4.76 15.91 -9.70
N ASP A 173 3.60 16.22 -9.11
CA ASP A 173 3.15 15.64 -7.85
C ASP A 173 2.26 14.38 -8.05
N ILE A 174 1.98 13.97 -9.30
CA ILE A 174 1.06 12.85 -9.60
C ILE A 174 1.79 11.73 -10.37
N PRO A 175 1.98 10.54 -9.77
CA PRO A 175 2.23 9.35 -10.57
C PRO A 175 0.98 9.05 -11.40
N ILE A 176 1.10 9.08 -12.72
CA ILE A 176 -0.01 8.97 -13.67
C ILE A 176 -0.96 7.80 -13.29
N PRO A 177 -2.28 8.06 -13.12
CA PRO A 177 -3.33 7.06 -12.86
C PRO A 177 -3.35 5.94 -13.93
N LYS A 178 -2.80 4.76 -13.65
CA LYS A 178 -2.82 3.65 -14.61
C LYS A 178 -4.11 2.84 -14.56
N SER A 179 -4.72 2.69 -13.38
CA SER A 179 -5.81 1.73 -13.16
C SER A 179 -7.15 2.18 -13.77
N LEU A 180 -7.49 3.46 -13.66
CA LEU A 180 -8.69 4.03 -14.28
C LEU A 180 -8.56 4.08 -15.80
N ILE A 181 -7.37 4.40 -16.31
CA ILE A 181 -7.08 4.36 -17.75
C ILE A 181 -7.26 2.94 -18.29
N GLU A 182 -6.72 1.93 -17.60
CA GLU A 182 -6.87 0.52 -17.97
C GLU A 182 -8.34 0.07 -18.00
N ILE A 183 -9.17 0.51 -17.03
CA ILE A 183 -10.60 0.19 -17.01
C ILE A 183 -11.32 0.87 -18.19
N ILE A 184 -11.10 2.16 -18.41
CA ILE A 184 -11.76 2.93 -19.47
C ILE A 184 -11.41 2.37 -20.86
N ILE A 185 -10.13 2.05 -21.09
CA ILE A 185 -9.66 1.49 -22.37
C ILE A 185 -10.09 0.02 -22.51
N GLY A 186 -10.01 -0.76 -21.43
CA GLY A 186 -10.39 -2.18 -21.40
C GLY A 186 -11.89 -2.45 -21.53
N THR A 187 -12.75 -1.45 -21.33
CA THR A 187 -14.21 -1.55 -21.59
C THR A 187 -14.59 -1.44 -23.08
N GLN A 188 -13.64 -1.39 -24.02
CA GLN A 188 -13.91 -1.34 -25.47
C GLN A 188 -13.76 -2.68 -26.23
N ALA A 189 -13.74 -3.84 -25.54
CA ALA A 189 -13.69 -5.16 -26.18
C ALA A 189 -15.01 -5.94 -26.04
#